data_AF-A0A941GBH6-F1
#
_entry.id   AF-A0A941GBH6-F1
#
_cell.length_a   1.000
_cell.length_b   1.000
_cell.length_c   1.000
_cell.angle_alpha   90.00
_cell.angle_beta   90.00
_cell.angle_gamma   90.00
#
_symmetry.space_group_name_H-M   'P 1'
#
loop_
_entity.id
_entity.type
_entity.pdbx_description
1 polymer ?
#
loop_
_entity_poly.entity_id
_entity_poly.type
_entity_poly.pdbx_seq_one_letter_code
_entity_poly.pdbx_strand_id
1 'polypeptide(L)'
;SGQDVLDNGDLAALQAKFVAALAASPAFTGTPTAPTPVAGDKSGKLATTAFVAGNFPRVCSIGALPTQDIGPIIVAECSEVWTWVSTQYYTGYRSPLCGRPVDGHTVTPLASEVDAVGGELSKTDYARLWGYARENNLVVSDAVWTANRGAHYFADVSGTTFRVPDLRNMFRRYTGTDADTANARVLASRQGDLLRRHSHRFQTSTQGGSSSGEAVAVHRNVMSAVNIIWNNPGSTIDDSGGNETRPANTAYHPRINI
;
A
#
# COMPACT_ATOMS: atom_id res chain seq x y z
N SER A 1 -48.13 -40.85 -51.03
CA SER A 1 -48.26 -39.44 -51.47
C SER A 1 -48.85 -38.63 -50.33
N GLY A 2 -48.05 -38.30 -49.32
CA GLY A 2 -48.46 -37.42 -48.24
C GLY A 2 -47.88 -36.05 -48.51
N GLN A 3 -48.64 -35.16 -49.12
CA GLN A 3 -48.27 -33.75 -49.16
C GLN A 3 -48.50 -33.17 -47.78
N ASP A 4 -47.43 -33.09 -47.01
CA ASP A 4 -47.30 -32.13 -45.92
C ASP A 4 -47.39 -30.71 -46.53
N VAL A 5 -47.85 -29.72 -45.75
CA VAL A 5 -47.93 -28.29 -46.11
C VAL A 5 -46.59 -27.74 -46.65
N LEU A 6 -45.48 -28.44 -46.44
CA LEU A 6 -44.13 -28.12 -46.91
C LEU A 6 -43.69 -28.86 -48.20
N ASP A 7 -44.41 -29.89 -48.65
CA ASP A 7 -44.13 -30.66 -49.88
C ASP A 7 -45.31 -30.58 -50.84
N ASN A 8 -45.39 -29.49 -51.61
CA ASN A 8 -46.31 -29.37 -52.74
C ASN A 8 -45.65 -29.73 -54.09
N GLY A 9 -44.49 -30.39 -54.09
CA GLY A 9 -43.68 -30.67 -55.29
C GLY A 9 -42.97 -29.46 -55.90
N ASP A 10 -43.15 -28.25 -55.36
CA ASP A 10 -42.47 -27.02 -55.81
C ASP A 10 -41.34 -26.63 -54.85
N LEU A 11 -40.20 -27.31 -55.02
CA LEU A 11 -38.98 -27.03 -54.28
C LEU A 11 -38.54 -25.56 -54.42
N ALA A 12 -38.81 -24.91 -55.56
CA ALA A 12 -38.41 -23.53 -55.80
C ALA A 12 -39.24 -22.55 -54.95
N ALA A 13 -40.54 -22.77 -54.83
CA ALA A 13 -41.40 -21.97 -53.95
C ALA A 13 -41.06 -22.16 -52.47
N LEU A 14 -40.72 -23.38 -52.04
CA LEU A 14 -40.26 -23.64 -50.67
C LEU A 14 -38.94 -22.93 -50.38
N GLN A 15 -37.97 -23.02 -51.30
CA GLN A 15 -36.68 -22.34 -51.22
C GLN A 15 -36.88 -20.81 -51.11
N ALA A 16 -37.75 -20.23 -51.94
CA ALA A 16 -38.03 -18.79 -51.93
C ALA A 16 -38.65 -18.32 -50.61
N LYS A 17 -39.59 -19.08 -50.04
CA LYS A 17 -40.20 -18.79 -48.73
C LYS A 17 -39.17 -18.85 -47.61
N PHE A 18 -38.29 -19.86 -47.63
CA PHE A 18 -37.24 -20.00 -46.63
C PHE A 18 -36.23 -18.85 -46.69
N VAL A 19 -35.80 -18.47 -47.89
CA VAL A 19 -34.88 -17.34 -48.11
C VAL A 19 -35.51 -16.01 -47.67
N ALA A 20 -36.77 -15.78 -48.01
CA ALA A 20 -37.48 -14.57 -47.60
C ALA A 20 -37.61 -14.46 -46.07
N ALA A 21 -37.90 -15.58 -45.39
CA ALA A 21 -37.97 -15.64 -43.93
C ALA A 21 -36.61 -15.39 -43.25
N LEU A 22 -35.52 -15.86 -43.85
CA LEU A 22 -34.16 -15.62 -43.34
C LEU A 22 -33.66 -14.19 -43.59
N ALA A 23 -34.09 -13.56 -44.69
CA ALA A 23 -33.67 -12.23 -45.09
C ALA A 23 -34.40 -11.10 -44.34
N ALA A 24 -35.62 -11.35 -43.88
CA ALA A 24 -36.46 -10.35 -43.21
C ALA A 24 -36.30 -10.39 -41.68
N SER A 25 -35.15 -9.93 -41.16
CA SER A 25 -34.93 -9.73 -39.72
C SER A 25 -35.43 -10.90 -38.84
N PRO A 26 -34.88 -12.11 -39.04
CA PRO A 26 -35.41 -13.32 -38.39
C PRO A 26 -35.37 -13.16 -36.86
N ALA A 27 -36.48 -13.50 -36.20
CA ALA A 27 -36.54 -13.57 -34.75
C ALA A 27 -36.01 -14.94 -34.29
N PHE A 28 -34.89 -14.95 -33.57
CA PHE A 28 -34.36 -16.19 -32.99
C PHE A 28 -35.13 -16.58 -31.71
N THR A 29 -35.33 -17.88 -31.50
CA THR A 29 -35.96 -18.43 -30.28
C THR A 29 -34.99 -19.41 -29.59
N GLY A 30 -35.21 -19.71 -28.30
CA GLY A 30 -34.32 -20.59 -27.52
C GLY A 30 -32.97 -19.94 -27.17
N THR A 31 -31.88 -20.70 -27.31
CA THR A 31 -30.49 -20.22 -27.07
C THR A 31 -29.68 -20.29 -28.38
N PRO A 32 -29.68 -19.21 -29.19
CA PRO A 32 -28.98 -19.20 -30.46
C PRO A 32 -27.47 -19.37 -30.27
N THR A 33 -26.86 -20.22 -31.10
CA THR A 33 -25.41 -20.47 -31.07
C THR A 33 -24.75 -19.85 -32.29
N ALA A 34 -23.59 -19.23 -32.10
CA ALA A 34 -22.70 -18.78 -33.16
C ALA A 34 -21.26 -19.17 -32.80
N PRO A 35 -20.33 -19.33 -33.77
CA PRO A 35 -18.92 -19.53 -33.48
C PRO A 35 -18.39 -18.34 -32.68
N THR A 36 -17.65 -18.60 -31.59
CA THR A 36 -17.00 -17.54 -30.81
C THR A 36 -15.85 -16.95 -31.63
N PRO A 37 -15.91 -15.66 -32.02
CA PRO A 37 -14.80 -15.03 -32.70
C PRO A 37 -13.55 -15.00 -31.81
N VAL A 38 -12.38 -14.89 -32.44
CA VAL A 38 -11.13 -14.68 -31.71
C VAL A 38 -11.11 -13.30 -31.05
N ALA A 39 -10.43 -13.15 -29.91
CA ALA A 39 -10.30 -11.86 -29.24
C ALA A 39 -9.69 -10.80 -30.18
N GLY A 40 -10.23 -9.58 -30.14
CA GLY A 40 -9.82 -8.48 -31.01
C GLY A 40 -10.39 -8.50 -32.44
N ASP A 41 -11.26 -9.47 -32.80
CA ASP A 41 -11.99 -9.45 -34.08
C ASP A 41 -12.92 -8.21 -34.15
N LYS A 42 -12.79 -7.41 -35.23
CA LYS A 42 -13.55 -6.18 -35.49
C LYS A 42 -14.42 -6.27 -36.76
N SER A 43 -14.68 -7.49 -37.24
CA SER A 43 -15.54 -7.74 -38.39
C SER A 43 -17.03 -7.62 -38.03
N GLY A 44 -17.91 -7.65 -39.03
CA GLY A 44 -19.36 -7.67 -38.83
C GLY A 44 -19.95 -9.02 -38.38
N LYS A 45 -19.12 -9.96 -37.87
CA LYS A 45 -19.61 -11.24 -37.34
C LYS A 45 -20.43 -11.02 -36.06
N LEU A 46 -21.37 -11.92 -35.80
CA LEU A 46 -22.13 -11.93 -34.55
C LEU A 46 -21.22 -12.15 -33.34
N ALA A 47 -21.31 -11.28 -32.35
CA ALA A 47 -20.61 -11.42 -31.08
C ALA A 47 -21.33 -12.44 -30.17
N THR A 48 -20.62 -13.49 -29.76
CA THR A 48 -21.11 -14.42 -28.72
C THR A 48 -20.93 -13.83 -27.33
N THR A 49 -21.67 -14.32 -26.33
CA THR A 49 -21.49 -13.92 -24.92
C THR A 49 -20.08 -14.26 -24.41
N ALA A 50 -19.51 -15.38 -24.86
CA ALA A 50 -18.13 -15.75 -24.55
C ALA A 50 -17.12 -14.75 -25.14
N PHE A 51 -17.34 -14.26 -26.36
CA PHE A 51 -16.51 -13.21 -26.95
C PHE A 51 -16.59 -11.91 -26.14
N VAL A 52 -17.79 -11.44 -25.79
CA VAL A 52 -17.94 -10.20 -25.00
C VAL A 52 -17.28 -10.34 -23.63
N ALA A 53 -17.48 -11.48 -22.96
CA ALA A 53 -16.88 -11.73 -21.64
C ALA A 53 -15.35 -11.83 -21.67
N GLY A 54 -14.76 -12.33 -22.77
CA GLY A 54 -13.32 -12.50 -22.90
C GLY A 54 -12.56 -11.27 -23.44
N ASN A 55 -13.25 -10.28 -24.03
CA ASN A 55 -12.59 -9.12 -24.64
C ASN A 55 -12.44 -7.92 -23.71
N PHE A 56 -13.13 -7.88 -22.56
CA PHE A 56 -13.12 -6.72 -21.66
C PHE A 56 -12.98 -7.14 -20.20
N PRO A 57 -12.10 -6.48 -19.42
CA PRO A 57 -12.07 -6.64 -17.96
C PRO A 57 -13.43 -6.35 -17.36
N ARG A 58 -13.91 -7.23 -16.46
CA ARG A 58 -15.15 -6.97 -15.72
C ARG A 58 -14.92 -5.89 -14.67
N VAL A 59 -15.89 -5.01 -14.48
CA VAL A 59 -15.91 -4.09 -13.34
C VAL A 59 -16.55 -4.81 -12.15
N CYS A 60 -15.84 -4.87 -11.02
CA CYS A 60 -16.28 -5.56 -9.81
C CYS A 60 -16.17 -4.63 -8.59
N SER A 61 -16.96 -4.90 -7.56
CA SER A 61 -16.79 -4.29 -6.24
C SER A 61 -15.72 -5.04 -5.44
N ILE A 62 -14.92 -4.32 -4.66
CA ILE A 62 -13.95 -4.92 -3.73
C ILE A 62 -14.61 -5.83 -2.67
N GLY A 63 -15.90 -5.61 -2.38
CA GLY A 63 -16.70 -6.44 -1.47
C GLY A 63 -17.30 -7.68 -2.13
N ALA A 64 -17.22 -7.81 -3.46
CA ALA A 64 -17.82 -8.90 -4.24
C ALA A 64 -16.88 -9.33 -5.37
N LEU A 65 -15.63 -9.64 -5.02
CA LEU A 65 -14.63 -10.11 -5.97
C LEU A 65 -14.96 -11.54 -6.44
N PRO A 66 -14.70 -11.90 -7.71
CA PRO A 66 -14.86 -13.27 -8.19
C PRO A 66 -13.96 -14.24 -7.42
N THR A 67 -14.47 -15.45 -7.16
CA THR A 67 -13.74 -16.52 -6.45
C THR A 67 -12.96 -17.45 -7.39
N GLN A 68 -12.93 -17.13 -8.69
CA GLN A 68 -12.20 -17.87 -9.73
C GLN A 68 -11.48 -16.88 -10.63
N ASP A 69 -10.40 -17.34 -11.26
CA ASP A 69 -9.68 -16.54 -12.25
C ASP A 69 -10.52 -16.39 -13.53
N ILE A 70 -11.00 -15.17 -13.76
CA ILE A 70 -11.73 -14.77 -14.96
C ILE A 70 -10.92 -13.76 -15.80
N GLY A 71 -9.61 -13.70 -15.60
CA GLY A 71 -8.72 -12.71 -16.18
C GLY A 71 -8.71 -11.39 -15.40
N PRO A 72 -8.04 -10.34 -15.90
CA PRO A 72 -7.99 -9.04 -15.23
C PRO A 72 -9.37 -8.43 -15.01
N ILE A 73 -9.56 -7.79 -13.87
CA ILE A 73 -10.79 -7.06 -13.51
C ILE A 73 -10.47 -5.62 -13.17
N ILE A 74 -11.45 -4.73 -13.29
CA ILE A 74 -11.38 -3.36 -12.78
C ILE A 74 -12.12 -3.32 -11.45
N VAL A 75 -11.46 -2.89 -10.38
CA VAL A 75 -12.11 -2.70 -9.08
C VAL A 75 -12.61 -1.27 -8.98
N ALA A 76 -13.93 -1.11 -8.89
CA ALA A 76 -14.60 0.19 -9.01
C ALA A 76 -14.15 1.19 -7.93
N GLU A 77 -14.01 0.72 -6.68
CA GLU A 77 -13.73 1.58 -5.53
C GLU A 77 -12.34 2.20 -5.57
N CYS A 78 -11.35 1.54 -6.19
CA CYS A 78 -9.99 2.07 -6.33
C CYS A 78 -9.61 2.45 -7.77
N SER A 79 -10.52 2.28 -8.74
CA SER A 79 -10.28 2.55 -10.16
C SER A 79 -8.98 1.92 -10.68
N GLU A 80 -8.75 0.67 -10.27
CA GLU A 80 -7.49 -0.05 -10.51
C GLU A 80 -7.76 -1.39 -11.18
N VAL A 81 -6.84 -1.80 -12.07
CA VAL A 81 -6.87 -3.15 -12.64
C VAL A 81 -6.23 -4.13 -11.67
N TRP A 82 -7.01 -5.12 -11.23
CA TRP A 82 -6.53 -6.20 -10.37
C TRP A 82 -6.37 -7.47 -11.18
N THR A 83 -5.36 -8.27 -10.81
CA THR A 83 -5.07 -9.56 -11.43
C THR A 83 -5.24 -10.69 -10.42
N TRP A 84 -5.45 -11.89 -10.94
CA TRP A 84 -5.51 -13.10 -10.13
C TRP A 84 -4.10 -13.43 -9.61
N VAL A 85 -3.98 -13.56 -8.29
CA VAL A 85 -2.75 -13.96 -7.62
C VAL A 85 -2.93 -15.38 -7.09
N SER A 86 -1.92 -16.22 -7.26
CA SER A 86 -1.87 -17.56 -6.68
C SER A 86 -0.48 -17.85 -6.13
N THR A 87 -0.26 -17.50 -4.86
CA THR A 87 0.98 -17.80 -4.11
C THR A 87 0.71 -18.86 -3.05
N GLN A 88 1.76 -19.32 -2.36
CA GLN A 88 1.60 -20.21 -1.21
C GLN A 88 0.79 -19.60 -0.05
N TYR A 89 0.62 -18.27 -0.02
CA TYR A 89 0.01 -17.55 1.10
C TYR A 89 -1.33 -16.89 0.76
N TYR A 90 -1.69 -16.79 -0.53
CA TYR A 90 -2.94 -16.18 -0.96
C TYR A 90 -3.33 -16.62 -2.39
N THR A 91 -4.61 -16.94 -2.57
CA THR A 91 -5.23 -17.17 -3.87
C THR A 91 -6.46 -16.28 -4.02
N GLY A 92 -6.48 -15.45 -5.06
CA GLY A 92 -7.58 -14.53 -5.34
C GLY A 92 -7.13 -13.24 -6.01
N TYR A 93 -8.07 -12.33 -6.29
CA TYR A 93 -7.75 -11.01 -6.83
C TYR A 93 -7.06 -10.13 -5.78
N ARG A 94 -6.01 -9.40 -6.18
CA ARG A 94 -5.30 -8.47 -5.30
C ARG A 94 -4.80 -7.25 -6.09
N SER A 95 -4.86 -6.09 -5.46
CA SER A 95 -4.24 -4.86 -5.97
C SER A 95 -2.74 -5.08 -6.20
N PRO A 96 -2.17 -4.62 -7.33
CA PRO A 96 -0.71 -4.56 -7.50
C PRO A 96 -0.03 -3.64 -6.48
N LEU A 97 -0.78 -2.74 -5.82
CA LEU A 97 -0.31 -1.84 -4.78
C LEU A 97 -0.58 -2.36 -3.35
N CYS A 98 -1.05 -3.60 -3.19
CA CYS A 98 -1.40 -4.15 -1.89
C CYS A 98 -0.24 -4.02 -0.89
N GLY A 99 -0.55 -3.52 0.32
CA GLY A 99 0.41 -3.33 1.40
C GLY A 99 1.29 -2.08 1.30
N ARG A 100 1.26 -1.33 0.18
CA ARG A 100 1.96 -0.05 0.06
C ARG A 100 1.32 0.97 1.00
N PRO A 101 2.08 1.63 1.88
CA PRO A 101 1.53 2.72 2.68
C PRO A 101 1.17 3.90 1.79
N VAL A 102 -0.03 4.43 2.02
CA VAL A 102 -0.59 5.61 1.35
C VAL A 102 -0.86 6.70 2.38
N ASP A 103 -0.95 7.94 1.91
CA ASP A 103 -1.31 9.07 2.76
C ASP A 103 -2.84 9.24 2.69
N GLY A 104 -3.53 8.94 3.79
CA GLY A 104 -4.98 9.06 3.88
C GLY A 104 -5.44 10.52 3.94
N HIS A 105 -6.60 10.80 3.34
CA HIS A 105 -7.22 12.14 3.33
C HIS A 105 -8.67 12.12 3.83
N THR A 106 -9.15 10.96 4.31
CA THR A 106 -10.50 10.74 4.81
C THR A 106 -10.46 10.39 6.30
N VAL A 107 -11.57 10.65 7.01
CA VAL A 107 -11.69 10.32 8.46
C VAL A 107 -11.80 8.82 8.67
N THR A 108 -12.46 8.11 7.74
CA THR A 108 -12.57 6.66 7.72
C THR A 108 -11.80 6.15 6.51
N PRO A 109 -11.01 5.06 6.64
CA PRO A 109 -10.29 4.49 5.51
C PRO A 109 -11.27 4.11 4.39
N LEU A 110 -10.86 4.34 3.14
CA LEU A 110 -11.62 3.86 1.98
C LEU A 110 -11.73 2.34 1.99
N ALA A 111 -12.65 1.77 1.19
CA ALA A 111 -12.85 0.32 1.14
C ALA A 111 -11.60 -0.48 0.71
N SER A 112 -10.67 0.16 -0.01
CA SER A 112 -9.38 -0.39 -0.41
C SER A 112 -8.25 -0.17 0.62
N GLU A 113 -8.53 0.55 1.70
CA GLU A 113 -7.56 1.00 2.69
C GLU A 113 -7.81 0.38 4.07
N VAL A 114 -6.78 0.44 4.90
CA VAL A 114 -6.77 -0.02 6.28
C VAL A 114 -5.87 0.92 7.07
N ASP A 115 -6.29 1.32 8.26
CA ASP A 115 -5.50 2.18 9.12
C ASP A 115 -4.25 1.46 9.65
N ALA A 116 -3.07 2.02 9.36
CA ALA A 116 -1.79 1.55 9.90
C ALA A 116 -1.51 2.16 11.29
N VAL A 117 -2.41 1.88 12.24
CA VAL A 117 -2.37 2.40 13.64
C VAL A 117 -2.20 1.30 14.69
N GLY A 118 -1.76 0.10 14.27
CA GLY A 118 -1.53 -1.04 15.17
C GLY A 118 -2.75 -1.87 15.53
N GLY A 119 -3.86 -1.74 14.79
CA GLY A 119 -5.08 -2.52 14.98
C GLY A 119 -4.91 -4.01 14.64
N GLU A 120 -5.83 -4.85 15.15
CA GLU A 120 -5.91 -6.26 14.77
C GLU A 120 -6.99 -6.49 13.72
N LEU A 121 -6.68 -7.34 12.73
CA LEU A 121 -7.57 -7.69 11.63
C LEU A 121 -7.72 -9.20 11.50
N SER A 122 -8.85 -9.61 10.94
CA SER A 122 -9.15 -11.00 10.58
C SER A 122 -8.26 -11.47 9.43
N LYS A 123 -7.58 -12.61 9.61
CA LYS A 123 -6.80 -13.28 8.56
C LYS A 123 -7.67 -13.75 7.39
N THR A 124 -8.96 -13.97 7.62
CA THR A 124 -9.92 -14.39 6.59
C THR A 124 -10.41 -13.20 5.78
N ASP A 125 -10.91 -12.16 6.46
CA ASP A 125 -11.51 -11.00 5.78
C ASP A 125 -10.45 -10.15 5.08
N TYR A 126 -9.23 -10.14 5.64
CA TYR A 126 -8.07 -9.43 5.08
C TYR A 126 -6.99 -10.39 4.56
N ALA A 127 -7.41 -11.56 4.05
CA ALA A 127 -6.50 -12.59 3.52
C ALA A 127 -5.51 -12.07 2.47
N ARG A 128 -5.93 -11.09 1.65
CA ARG A 128 -5.08 -10.43 0.64
C ARG A 128 -3.88 -9.71 1.24
N LEU A 129 -4.11 -8.95 2.32
CA LEU A 129 -3.09 -8.18 3.03
C LEU A 129 -2.21 -9.12 3.88
N TRP A 130 -2.82 -10.13 4.49
CA TRP A 130 -2.09 -11.14 5.25
C TRP A 130 -1.17 -12.00 4.37
N GLY A 131 -1.65 -12.38 3.19
CA GLY A 131 -0.84 -13.03 2.15
C GLY A 131 0.35 -12.16 1.75
N TYR A 132 0.11 -10.88 1.44
CA TYR A 132 1.16 -9.91 1.12
C TYR A 132 2.24 -9.85 2.22
N ALA A 133 1.84 -9.72 3.48
CA ALA A 133 2.79 -9.59 4.59
C ALA A 133 3.71 -10.82 4.69
N ARG A 134 3.16 -12.02 4.51
CA ARG A 134 3.92 -13.28 4.53
C ARG A 134 4.83 -13.43 3.32
N GLU A 135 4.36 -13.10 2.14
CA GLU A 135 5.14 -13.14 0.90
C GLU A 135 6.39 -12.23 0.96
N ASN A 136 6.30 -11.11 1.67
CA ASN A 136 7.36 -10.11 1.77
C ASN A 136 8.24 -10.26 3.04
N ASN A 137 8.06 -11.33 3.82
CA ASN A 137 8.77 -11.54 5.09
C ASN A 137 8.63 -10.35 6.07
N LEU A 138 7.42 -9.77 6.13
CA LEU A 138 7.10 -8.64 7.02
C LEU A 138 6.42 -9.07 8.32
N VAL A 139 6.15 -10.37 8.48
CA VAL A 139 5.50 -10.93 9.66
C VAL A 139 6.54 -11.23 10.73
N VAL A 140 6.31 -10.69 11.93
CA VAL A 140 7.14 -10.91 13.12
C VAL A 140 6.26 -11.38 14.29
N SER A 141 6.86 -11.77 15.41
CA SER A 141 6.10 -12.04 16.64
C SER A 141 5.56 -10.74 17.25
N ASP A 142 4.45 -10.83 18.00
CA ASP A 142 3.85 -9.65 18.65
C ASP A 142 4.82 -8.93 19.61
N ALA A 143 5.73 -9.67 20.25
CA ALA A 143 6.80 -9.11 21.06
C ALA A 143 7.80 -8.28 20.23
N VAL A 144 8.24 -8.80 19.07
CA VAL A 144 9.14 -8.09 18.15
C VAL A 144 8.43 -6.88 17.55
N TRP A 145 7.15 -7.01 17.19
CA TRP A 145 6.34 -5.90 16.71
C TRP A 145 6.26 -4.78 17.77
N THR A 146 5.97 -5.12 19.02
CA THR A 146 5.85 -4.17 20.14
C THR A 146 7.15 -3.42 20.40
N ALA A 147 8.28 -4.14 20.38
CA ALA A 147 9.61 -3.55 20.53
C ALA A 147 9.99 -2.62 19.37
N ASN A 148 9.40 -2.85 18.18
CA ASN A 148 9.70 -2.12 16.95
C ASN A 148 8.51 -1.29 16.43
N ARG A 149 7.60 -0.82 17.31
CA ARG A 149 6.52 0.10 16.90
C ARG A 149 7.07 1.27 16.08
N GLY A 150 6.43 1.58 14.96
CA GLY A 150 6.97 2.47 13.92
C GLY A 150 7.65 1.74 12.76
N ALA A 151 7.91 0.44 12.89
CA ALA A 151 8.31 -0.41 11.77
C ALA A 151 7.09 -0.83 10.93
N HIS A 152 7.30 -1.06 9.64
CA HIS A 152 6.27 -1.59 8.73
C HIS A 152 6.18 -3.13 8.84
N TYR A 153 6.04 -3.63 10.07
CA TYR A 153 5.88 -5.05 10.36
C TYR A 153 4.44 -5.38 10.72
N PHE A 154 4.04 -6.60 10.38
CA PHE A 154 2.78 -7.22 10.81
C PHE A 154 3.09 -8.22 11.91
N ALA A 155 2.18 -8.41 12.87
CA ALA A 155 2.34 -9.43 13.90
C ALA A 155 1.34 -10.57 13.70
N ASP A 156 1.81 -11.82 13.80
CA ASP A 156 0.90 -12.94 14.00
C ASP A 156 0.45 -12.95 15.47
N VAL A 157 -0.82 -12.60 15.72
CA VAL A 157 -1.36 -12.47 17.09
C VAL A 157 -2.03 -13.77 17.53
N SER A 158 -2.83 -14.36 16.65
CA SER A 158 -3.58 -15.59 16.94
C SER A 158 -3.80 -16.41 15.67
N GLY A 159 -4.40 -17.59 15.81
CA GLY A 159 -4.78 -18.41 14.65
C GLY A 159 -5.69 -17.67 13.65
N THR A 160 -6.45 -16.67 14.10
CA THR A 160 -7.47 -15.98 13.30
C THR A 160 -7.17 -14.51 13.04
N THR A 161 -6.30 -13.87 13.81
CA THR A 161 -6.02 -12.42 13.70
C THR A 161 -4.55 -12.10 13.52
N PHE A 162 -4.28 -10.98 12.86
CA PHE A 162 -2.94 -10.41 12.73
C PHE A 162 -2.98 -8.90 13.02
N ARG A 163 -1.87 -8.34 13.49
CA ARG A 163 -1.73 -6.91 13.76
C ARG A 163 -1.10 -6.20 12.56
N VAL A 164 -1.64 -5.04 12.21
CA VAL A 164 -1.05 -4.16 11.18
C VAL A 164 0.07 -3.28 11.77
N PRO A 165 0.94 -2.70 10.93
CA PRO A 165 1.90 -1.69 11.37
C PRO A 165 1.25 -0.54 12.15
N ASP A 166 2.00 0.07 13.07
CA ASP A 166 1.67 1.37 13.64
C ASP A 166 2.69 2.38 13.11
N LEU A 167 2.26 3.19 12.13
CA LEU A 167 3.10 4.16 11.43
C LEU A 167 2.86 5.60 11.90
N ARG A 168 2.07 5.80 12.96
CA ARG A 168 1.84 7.14 13.51
C ARG A 168 3.16 7.74 13.98
N ASN A 169 3.30 9.04 13.74
CA ASN A 169 4.50 9.82 14.06
C ASN A 169 5.78 9.40 13.31
N MET A 170 5.68 8.54 12.29
CA MET A 170 6.83 8.09 11.50
C MET A 170 6.92 8.81 10.16
N PHE A 171 8.13 9.21 9.80
CA PHE A 171 8.45 9.69 8.45
C PHE A 171 8.79 8.52 7.53
N ARG A 172 8.54 8.70 6.24
CA ARG A 172 8.98 7.75 5.22
C ARG A 172 10.44 8.01 4.85
N ARG A 173 11.29 6.98 4.90
CA ARG A 173 12.66 7.06 4.37
C ARG A 173 12.99 5.79 3.62
N TYR A 174 13.80 5.90 2.58
CA TYR A 174 14.17 4.72 1.79
C TYR A 174 15.20 3.82 2.50
N THR A 175 15.21 2.53 2.15
CA THR A 175 16.30 1.60 2.42
C THR A 175 17.57 2.08 1.72
N GLY A 176 18.74 1.73 2.25
CA GLY A 176 20.03 2.13 1.71
C GLY A 176 21.13 1.90 2.74
N THR A 177 22.39 2.06 2.34
CA THR A 177 23.52 2.01 3.26
C THR A 177 23.75 3.39 3.83
N ASP A 178 23.81 3.49 5.15
CA ASP A 178 24.15 4.73 5.84
C ASP A 178 25.58 5.13 5.45
N ALA A 179 25.75 6.32 4.86
CA ALA A 179 27.03 6.74 4.30
C ALA A 179 28.11 6.94 5.38
N ASP A 180 27.69 7.31 6.60
CA ASP A 180 28.61 7.61 7.70
C ASP A 180 29.03 6.34 8.44
N THR A 181 28.12 5.36 8.57
CA THR A 181 28.35 4.15 9.38
C THR A 181 28.49 2.87 8.56
N ALA A 182 28.32 2.93 7.24
CA ALA A 182 28.27 1.80 6.32
C ALA A 182 27.22 0.73 6.66
N ASN A 183 26.28 1.03 7.55
CA ASN A 183 25.25 0.08 7.98
C ASN A 183 24.11 0.00 6.96
N ALA A 184 23.79 -1.21 6.51
CA ALA A 184 22.66 -1.43 5.62
C ALA A 184 21.33 -1.27 6.37
N ARG A 185 20.41 -0.51 5.78
CA ARG A 185 19.07 -0.33 6.34
C ARG A 185 18.09 -1.36 5.78
N VAL A 186 17.63 -2.24 6.66
CA VAL A 186 16.66 -3.30 6.35
C VAL A 186 15.28 -2.72 6.04
N LEU A 187 14.56 -3.33 5.09
CA LEU A 187 13.16 -3.01 4.78
C LEU A 187 12.30 -3.01 6.05
N ALA A 188 11.32 -2.10 6.09
CA ALA A 188 10.35 -1.92 7.16
C ALA A 188 10.94 -1.50 8.52
N SER A 189 12.26 -1.44 8.69
CA SER A 189 12.89 -1.10 9.96
C SER A 189 12.61 0.34 10.40
N ARG A 190 12.43 0.51 11.72
CA ARG A 190 12.38 1.81 12.39
C ARG A 190 13.79 2.35 12.63
N GLN A 191 13.98 3.64 12.39
CA GLN A 191 15.13 4.40 12.84
C GLN A 191 14.69 5.50 13.79
N GLY A 192 15.31 5.57 14.97
CA GLY A 192 15.07 6.62 15.96
C GLY A 192 15.62 7.98 15.55
N ASP A 193 15.33 8.98 16.37
CA ASP A 193 15.94 10.32 16.42
C ASP A 193 17.48 10.26 16.61
N LEU A 194 18.21 11.35 16.33
CA LEU A 194 19.70 11.37 16.38
C LEU A 194 20.30 12.51 17.20
N LEU A 195 19.75 13.72 17.15
CA LEU A 195 20.10 14.78 18.09
C LEU A 195 19.11 14.69 19.26
N ARG A 196 19.50 13.93 20.27
CA ARG A 196 18.79 13.90 21.54
C ARG A 196 19.06 15.18 22.32
N ARG A 197 18.30 15.34 23.39
CA ARG A 197 18.62 16.21 24.51
C ARG A 197 20.13 16.20 24.78
N HIS A 198 20.73 17.38 24.70
CA HIS A 198 22.15 17.57 24.96
C HIS A 198 22.36 18.87 25.73
N SER A 199 23.38 18.88 26.59
CA SER A 199 23.82 20.09 27.28
C SER A 199 25.07 20.65 26.61
N HIS A 200 25.16 21.96 26.47
CA HIS A 200 26.43 22.62 26.16
C HIS A 200 27.15 22.98 27.45
N ARG A 201 28.48 22.93 27.42
CA ARG A 201 29.31 23.40 28.53
C ARG A 201 29.99 24.71 28.14
N PHE A 202 29.91 25.70 29.03
CA PHE A 202 30.76 26.88 28.94
C PHE A 202 32.04 26.64 29.72
N GLN A 203 33.21 26.81 29.10
CA GLN A 203 34.51 26.77 29.77
C GLN A 203 34.96 28.20 30.04
N THR A 204 35.02 28.57 31.33
CA THR A 204 35.59 29.85 31.77
C THR A 204 37.03 29.64 32.22
N SER A 205 37.99 30.42 31.73
CA SER A 205 39.38 30.40 32.20
C SER A 205 39.70 31.66 33.01
N THR A 206 40.40 31.49 34.13
CA THR A 206 40.92 32.60 34.92
C THR A 206 42.23 33.07 34.33
N GLN A 207 42.30 34.30 33.82
CA GLN A 207 43.56 34.93 33.41
C GLN A 207 44.04 35.84 34.54
N GLY A 208 45.04 35.38 35.30
CA GLY A 208 45.72 36.22 36.30
C GLY A 208 46.74 37.14 35.63
N GLY A 209 46.53 38.44 35.70
CA GLY A 209 47.48 39.46 35.24
C GLY A 209 47.60 40.58 36.28
N SER A 210 48.82 41.08 36.50
CA SER A 210 49.03 42.27 37.33
C SER A 210 48.78 43.51 36.47
N SER A 211 47.72 44.27 36.74
CA SER A 211 47.48 45.58 36.12
C SER A 211 47.80 46.70 37.12
N SER A 212 48.42 47.78 36.66
CA SER A 212 48.66 48.99 37.45
C SER A 212 47.49 50.00 37.40
N GLY A 213 46.27 49.53 37.11
CA GLY A 213 45.04 50.34 37.02
C GLY A 213 43.77 49.54 37.31
N GLU A 214 42.63 50.24 37.47
CA GLU A 214 41.32 49.64 37.78
C GLU A 214 40.86 48.66 36.69
N ALA A 215 40.61 47.40 37.06
CA ALA A 215 40.10 46.38 36.16
C ALA A 215 38.56 46.43 36.11
N VAL A 216 37.99 46.70 34.94
CA VAL A 216 36.54 46.55 34.71
C VAL A 216 36.26 45.11 34.25
N ALA A 217 35.78 44.28 35.18
CA ALA A 217 35.24 42.97 34.84
C ALA A 217 33.87 43.13 34.16
N VAL A 218 33.83 43.03 32.83
CA VAL A 218 32.56 43.04 32.09
C VAL A 218 31.92 41.66 32.19
N HIS A 219 31.26 41.36 33.30
CA HIS A 219 30.25 40.29 33.31
C HIS A 219 28.89 40.96 33.09
N ARG A 220 28.47 41.09 31.83
CA ARG A 220 27.12 41.58 31.54
C ARG A 220 26.13 40.53 32.03
N ASN A 221 25.38 40.92 33.06
CA ASN A 221 24.17 40.26 33.56
C ASN A 221 23.28 39.75 32.42
N VAL A 222 23.45 38.48 32.05
CA VAL A 222 22.39 37.64 31.52
C VAL A 222 22.65 36.28 32.14
N MET A 223 22.03 36.03 33.29
CA MET A 223 21.46 34.75 33.76
C MET A 223 21.15 34.91 35.25
N SER A 224 19.87 35.10 35.54
CA SER A 224 19.32 35.02 36.88
C SER A 224 19.67 33.66 37.50
N ALA A 225 20.25 33.69 38.70
CA ALA A 225 20.41 32.57 39.63
C ALA A 225 21.30 31.36 39.24
N VAL A 226 22.34 31.52 38.41
CA VAL A 226 23.40 30.49 38.30
C VAL A 226 24.52 30.82 39.28
N ASN A 227 24.67 30.01 40.33
CA ASN A 227 25.83 30.06 41.22
C ASN A 227 27.07 29.63 40.43
N ILE A 228 27.81 30.61 39.88
CA ILE A 228 29.12 30.38 39.27
C ILE A 228 30.07 30.04 40.41
N ILE A 229 30.19 28.76 40.73
CA ILE A 229 31.20 28.25 41.64
C ILE A 229 32.55 28.45 40.95
N TRP A 230 33.33 29.40 41.47
CA TRP A 230 34.69 29.72 41.07
C TRP A 230 35.54 28.46 40.94
N ASN A 231 36.29 28.31 39.84
CA ASN A 231 37.10 27.12 39.51
C ASN A 231 36.33 25.80 39.37
N ASN A 232 35.05 25.81 39.00
CA ASN A 232 34.35 24.57 38.70
C ASN A 232 34.37 24.25 37.19
N PRO A 233 35.07 23.19 36.73
CA PRO A 233 34.97 22.68 35.37
C PRO A 233 33.59 22.03 35.06
N GLY A 234 32.49 22.54 35.60
CA GLY A 234 31.19 21.87 35.61
C GLY A 234 29.98 22.75 35.28
N SER A 235 30.15 24.02 34.88
CA SER A 235 29.00 24.87 34.50
C SER A 235 28.44 24.48 33.12
N THR A 236 27.46 23.60 33.11
CA THR A 236 26.62 23.28 31.95
C THR A 236 25.45 24.26 31.87
N ILE A 237 25.05 24.66 30.66
CA ILE A 237 23.69 25.21 30.49
C ILE A 237 22.69 24.07 30.59
N ASP A 238 21.45 24.38 30.96
CA ASP A 238 20.37 23.40 30.98
C ASP A 238 20.25 22.69 29.64
N ASP A 239 19.81 21.43 29.71
CA ASP A 239 19.54 20.60 28.55
C ASP A 239 18.77 21.38 27.47
N SER A 240 19.36 21.45 26.27
CA SER A 240 18.76 22.07 25.11
C SER A 240 18.25 21.00 24.13
N GLY A 241 17.10 21.27 23.51
CA GLY A 241 16.39 20.34 22.63
C GLY A 241 15.38 19.43 23.34
N GLY A 242 14.48 18.83 22.55
CA GLY A 242 13.51 17.83 22.99
C GLY A 242 13.94 16.40 22.62
N ASN A 243 13.02 15.44 22.67
CA ASN A 243 13.28 14.06 22.25
C ASN A 243 13.52 13.92 20.72
N GLU A 244 13.26 14.96 19.92
CA GLU A 244 13.39 14.91 18.46
C GLU A 244 13.96 16.22 17.91
N THR A 245 14.98 16.11 17.03
CA THR A 245 15.36 17.20 16.10
C THR A 245 15.53 16.73 14.66
N ARG A 246 15.66 15.42 14.41
CA ARG A 246 15.28 14.80 13.12
C ARG A 246 14.20 13.75 13.38
N PRO A 247 13.16 13.65 12.56
CA PRO A 247 12.06 12.77 12.89
C PRO A 247 12.40 11.27 12.84
N ALA A 248 11.73 10.49 13.69
CA ALA A 248 11.72 9.04 13.56
C ALA A 248 11.14 8.61 12.21
N ASN A 249 11.65 7.50 11.64
CA ASN A 249 11.29 7.11 10.29
C ASN A 249 11.28 5.59 10.05
N THR A 250 10.52 5.16 9.05
CA THR A 250 10.34 3.78 8.62
C THR A 250 10.99 3.54 7.25
N ALA A 251 11.61 2.38 7.05
CA ALA A 251 12.34 2.03 5.83
C ALA A 251 11.43 1.46 4.73
N TYR A 252 11.51 2.00 3.52
CA TYR A 252 10.80 1.49 2.33
C TYR A 252 11.74 1.32 1.14
N HIS A 253 11.46 0.41 0.23
CA HIS A 253 12.24 0.34 -1.00
C HIS A 253 12.04 1.61 -1.85
N PRO A 254 13.10 2.21 -2.41
CA PRO A 254 12.95 3.23 -3.43
C PRO A 254 12.34 2.59 -4.68
N ARG A 255 11.20 3.10 -5.13
CA ARG A 255 10.48 2.62 -6.31
C ARG A 255 9.97 3.81 -7.12
N ILE A 256 10.05 3.69 -8.44
CA ILE A 256 9.43 4.62 -9.39
C ILE A 256 8.39 3.83 -10.19
N ASN A 257 7.22 4.42 -10.41
CA ASN A 257 6.23 3.85 -11.32
C ASN A 257 6.76 4.03 -12.75
N ILE A 258 6.64 2.99 -13.57
CA ILE A 258 6.97 3.02 -15.00
C ILE A 258 5.71 3.01 -15.85
#